data_AF-A0A4Q8AKT4-F1
#
_entry.id   AF-A0A4Q8AKT4-F1
#
_cell.length_a   1.000
_cell.length_b   1.000
_cell.length_c   1.000
_cell.angle_alpha   90.00
_cell.angle_beta   90.00
_cell.angle_gamma   90.00
#
_symmetry.space_group_name_H-M   'P 1'
#
loop_
_entity.id
_entity.type
_entity.pdbx_description
1 polymer ?
#
loop_
_entity_poly.entity_id
_entity_poly.type
_entity_poly.pdbx_seq_one_letter_code
_entity_poly.pdbx_strand_id
1 'polypeptide(L)'
;MSEFASRRAEMLEWQLARRGIRDRSVLEAMGSVPREEFVRPRDIDDAYGDHPLPIGDGQTISQPYIVALMAEAAQIGPRSRVLEVGTGSGYAAAVLAAIAAEVWSVERMPELAATASERLARLGYANAHVLCSDGSIGLAAEAPFDAIIVSAAGPTLPAALREQLTDRGRLVMPIEERRGWQELVAASRHGDAWRRESLGAVRFVPLIGEQGWAPRPAPRR
;
A
#
# COMPACT_ATOMS: atom_id res chain seq x y z
N MET A 1 16.93 24.45 -2.99
CA MET A 1 16.02 23.28 -2.91
C MET A 1 14.88 23.53 -3.89
N SER A 2 14.43 22.52 -4.65
CA SER A 2 13.25 22.68 -5.51
C SER A 2 12.00 22.86 -4.64
N GLU A 3 10.93 23.41 -5.22
CA GLU A 3 9.65 23.57 -4.54
C GLU A 3 9.10 22.24 -3.99
N PHE A 4 9.21 21.15 -4.78
CA PHE A 4 8.84 19.81 -4.32
C PHE A 4 9.70 19.31 -3.16
N ALA A 5 10.99 19.61 -3.14
CA ALA A 5 11.86 19.23 -2.02
C ALA A 5 11.43 19.91 -0.72
N SER A 6 11.02 21.18 -0.77
CA SER A 6 10.48 21.91 0.40
C SER A 6 9.15 21.31 0.86
N ARG A 7 8.18 21.11 -0.05
CA ARG A 7 6.87 20.51 0.28
C ARG A 7 7.01 19.09 0.86
N ARG A 8 7.96 18.31 0.33
CA ARG A 8 8.28 16.98 0.86
C ARG A 8 8.88 17.05 2.26
N ALA A 9 9.80 17.97 2.52
CA ALA A 9 10.36 18.17 3.86
C ALA A 9 9.28 18.56 4.88
N GLU A 10 8.33 19.43 4.49
CA GLU A 10 7.19 19.79 5.31
C GLU A 10 6.27 18.59 5.58
N MET A 11 5.96 17.78 4.56
CA MET A 11 5.22 16.53 4.72
C MET A 11 5.90 15.61 5.75
N LEU A 12 7.20 15.38 5.63
CA LEU A 12 7.95 14.54 6.57
C LEU A 12 7.88 15.05 8.02
N GLU A 13 8.12 16.34 8.23
CA GLU A 13 8.13 16.92 9.58
C GLU A 13 6.73 16.97 10.19
N TRP A 14 5.80 17.62 9.50
CA TRP A 14 4.51 18.02 10.07
C TRP A 14 3.44 16.96 9.94
N GLN A 15 3.47 16.20 8.84
CA GLN A 15 2.41 15.23 8.54
C GLN A 15 2.78 13.81 8.98
N LEU A 16 4.08 13.48 9.08
CA LEU A 16 4.54 12.13 9.46
C LEU A 16 5.18 12.10 10.85
N ALA A 17 6.35 12.71 11.03
CA ALA A 17 7.17 12.54 12.24
C ALA A 17 6.46 13.08 13.50
N ARG A 18 5.92 14.31 13.43
CA ARG A 18 5.16 14.90 14.54
C ARG A 18 3.86 14.16 14.87
N ARG A 19 3.38 13.32 13.95
CA ARG A 19 2.18 12.49 14.12
C ARG A 19 2.47 11.06 14.53
N GLY A 20 3.73 10.74 14.81
CA GLY A 20 4.10 9.50 15.49
C GLY A 20 4.79 8.46 14.62
N ILE A 21 5.00 8.72 13.31
CA ILE A 21 5.87 7.88 12.49
C ILE A 21 7.31 8.06 12.98
N ARG A 22 7.94 6.97 13.42
CA ARG A 22 9.25 6.97 14.09
C ARG A 22 10.28 6.11 13.38
N ASP A 23 9.84 5.18 12.53
CA ASP A 23 10.75 4.33 11.78
C ASP A 23 11.55 5.17 10.79
N ARG A 24 12.87 5.16 11.00
CA ARG A 24 13.80 5.95 10.21
C ARG A 24 13.84 5.52 8.75
N SER A 25 13.76 4.22 8.48
CA SER A 25 13.76 3.70 7.11
C SER A 25 12.50 4.12 6.35
N VAL A 26 11.35 4.17 7.03
CA VAL A 26 10.10 4.68 6.46
C VAL A 26 10.20 6.17 6.17
N LEU A 27 10.70 6.98 7.11
CA LEU A 27 10.87 8.43 6.89
C LEU A 27 11.85 8.74 5.76
N GLU A 28 12.96 7.98 5.67
CA GLU A 28 13.94 8.11 4.59
C GLU A 28 13.32 7.74 3.23
N ALA A 29 12.57 6.64 3.14
CA ALA A 29 11.86 6.24 1.93
C ALA A 29 10.80 7.26 1.50
N MET A 30 9.96 7.73 2.43
CA MET A 30 8.99 8.79 2.16
C MET A 30 9.65 10.10 1.68
N GLY A 31 10.90 10.35 2.11
CA GLY A 31 11.71 11.48 1.68
C GLY A 31 12.39 11.30 0.32
N SER A 32 12.68 10.06 -0.10
CA SER A 32 13.33 9.80 -1.39
C SER A 32 12.34 9.65 -2.54
N VAL A 33 11.17 9.05 -2.31
CA VAL A 33 10.19 8.77 -3.37
C VAL A 33 9.49 10.06 -3.85
N PRO A 34 9.59 10.42 -5.15
CA PRO A 34 8.95 11.62 -5.69
C PRO A 34 7.46 11.41 -5.94
N ARG A 35 6.63 11.65 -4.92
CA ARG A 35 5.18 11.45 -4.98
C ARG A 35 4.50 12.19 -6.13
N GLU A 36 5.03 13.34 -6.55
CA GLU A 36 4.61 14.13 -7.72
C GLU A 36 4.64 13.34 -9.03
N GLU A 37 5.48 12.31 -9.15
CA GLU A 37 5.54 11.43 -10.33
C GLU A 37 4.40 10.40 -10.37
N PHE A 38 3.65 10.25 -9.28
CA PHE A 38 2.60 9.23 -9.09
C PHE A 38 1.19 9.81 -9.05
N VAL A 39 1.04 11.12 -9.20
CA VAL A 39 -0.27 11.81 -9.28
C VAL A 39 -0.58 12.19 -10.72
N ARG A 40 -1.83 12.60 -10.99
CA ARG A 40 -2.19 13.11 -12.32
C ARG A 40 -1.60 14.52 -12.48
N PRO A 41 -1.30 14.97 -13.72
CA PRO A 41 -0.72 16.28 -13.96
C PRO A 41 -1.47 17.46 -13.31
N ARG A 42 -2.80 17.37 -13.25
CA ARG A 42 -3.65 18.42 -12.63
C ARG A 42 -3.62 18.46 -11.10
N ASP A 43 -3.10 17.42 -10.45
CA ASP A 43 -3.05 17.32 -8.99
C ASP A 43 -1.61 17.45 -8.46
N ILE A 44 -0.65 17.82 -9.32
CA ILE A 44 0.78 17.95 -8.95
C ILE A 44 0.98 18.95 -7.82
N ASP A 45 0.23 20.05 -7.82
CA ASP A 45 0.34 21.06 -6.76
C ASP A 45 -0.06 20.52 -5.38
N ASP A 46 -0.89 19.48 -5.37
CA ASP A 46 -1.44 18.88 -4.17
C ASP A 46 -0.74 17.55 -3.81
N ALA A 47 0.33 17.19 -4.52
CA ALA A 47 0.97 15.89 -4.40
C ALA A 47 1.42 15.56 -2.96
N TYR A 48 1.75 16.58 -2.16
CA TYR A 48 2.25 16.48 -0.79
C TYR A 48 1.22 16.87 0.28
N GLY A 49 -0.04 17.08 -0.10
CA GLY A 49 -1.14 17.21 0.85
C GLY A 49 -1.42 15.90 1.58
N ASP A 50 -1.81 15.96 2.86
CA ASP A 50 -2.18 14.77 3.63
C ASP A 50 -3.62 14.31 3.35
N HIS A 51 -3.92 13.99 2.10
CA HIS A 51 -5.20 13.42 1.68
C HIS A 51 -5.02 12.56 0.43
N PRO A 52 -5.98 11.67 0.12
CA PRO A 52 -5.94 10.92 -1.12
C PRO A 52 -6.14 11.83 -2.34
N LEU A 53 -5.60 11.41 -3.49
CA LEU A 53 -5.83 12.04 -4.79
C LEU A 53 -6.33 10.99 -5.79
N PRO A 54 -7.23 11.32 -6.73
CA PRO A 54 -7.72 10.33 -7.67
C PRO A 54 -6.67 10.01 -8.75
N ILE A 55 -6.58 8.74 -9.16
CA ILE A 55 -5.56 8.26 -10.11
C ILE A 55 -6.13 7.70 -11.43
N GLY A 56 -7.47 7.64 -11.54
CA GLY A 56 -8.14 6.97 -12.66
C GLY A 56 -9.04 5.84 -12.15
N ASP A 57 -10.00 5.40 -12.96
CA ASP A 57 -10.83 4.21 -12.71
C ASP A 57 -11.52 4.13 -11.34
N GLY A 58 -11.87 5.29 -10.77
CA GLY A 58 -12.47 5.38 -9.43
C GLY A 58 -11.50 5.06 -8.27
N GLN A 59 -10.20 4.91 -8.56
CA GLN A 59 -9.16 4.65 -7.57
C GLN A 59 -8.47 5.94 -7.13
N THR A 60 -7.76 5.84 -5.99
CA THR A 60 -7.03 6.94 -5.38
C THR A 60 -5.62 6.51 -4.96
N ILE A 61 -4.63 7.39 -5.10
CA ILE A 61 -3.38 7.27 -4.36
C ILE A 61 -3.67 7.63 -2.89
N SER A 62 -3.28 6.75 -1.97
CA SER A 62 -3.50 6.92 -0.53
C SER A 62 -2.79 8.16 0.01
N GLN A 63 -3.34 8.80 1.05
CA GLN A 63 -2.69 9.92 1.71
C GLN A 63 -1.30 9.52 2.27
N PRO A 64 -0.30 10.42 2.25
CA PRO A 64 1.06 10.13 2.71
C PRO A 64 1.14 9.52 4.11
N TYR A 65 0.37 10.03 5.08
CA TYR A 65 0.40 9.50 6.45
C TYR A 65 0.00 8.02 6.51
N ILE A 66 -1.02 7.63 5.77
CA ILE A 66 -1.50 6.24 5.76
C ILE A 66 -0.48 5.32 5.09
N VAL A 67 0.18 5.76 4.01
CA VAL A 67 1.27 4.98 3.39
C VAL A 67 2.41 4.75 4.38
N ALA A 68 2.85 5.80 5.08
CA ALA A 68 3.90 5.71 6.08
C ALA A 68 3.50 4.81 7.27
N LEU A 69 2.27 4.96 7.77
CA LEU A 69 1.73 4.15 8.87
C LEU A 69 1.69 2.66 8.50
N MET A 70 1.24 2.34 7.29
CA MET A 70 1.19 0.95 6.82
C MET A 70 2.58 0.35 6.63
N ALA A 71 3.54 1.12 6.10
CA ALA A 71 4.93 0.69 5.95
C ALA A 71 5.61 0.46 7.31
N GLU A 72 5.41 1.36 8.27
CA GLU A 72 5.94 1.22 9.64
C GLU A 72 5.33 -0.01 10.35
N ALA A 73 4.02 -0.20 10.23
CA ALA A 73 3.33 -1.35 10.81
C ALA A 73 3.74 -2.69 10.20
N ALA A 74 4.22 -2.69 8.95
CA ALA A 74 4.71 -3.88 8.27
C ALA A 74 6.06 -4.36 8.82
N GLN A 75 6.82 -3.50 9.50
CA GLN A 75 8.12 -3.82 10.11
C GLN A 75 9.12 -4.47 9.14
N ILE A 76 9.16 -3.97 7.91
CA ILE A 76 10.03 -4.46 6.83
C ILE A 76 11.45 -3.88 6.95
N GLY A 77 12.42 -4.55 6.32
CA GLY A 77 13.79 -4.07 6.24
C GLY A 77 14.49 -4.54 4.96
N PRO A 78 15.81 -4.31 4.81
CA PRO A 78 16.55 -4.49 3.55
C PRO A 78 16.70 -5.93 3.06
N ARG A 79 16.17 -6.90 3.79
CA ARG A 79 16.10 -8.32 3.40
C ARG A 79 14.68 -8.83 3.18
N SER A 80 13.69 -8.00 3.47
CA SER A 80 12.28 -8.40 3.41
C SER A 80 11.83 -8.61 1.98
N ARG A 81 11.03 -9.64 1.76
CA ARG A 81 10.20 -9.83 0.57
C ARG A 81 8.78 -9.42 0.90
N VAL A 82 8.23 -8.48 0.13
CA VAL A 82 6.94 -7.86 0.43
C VAL A 82 5.96 -8.11 -0.69
N LEU A 83 4.71 -8.43 -0.35
CA LEU A 83 3.59 -8.39 -1.28
C LEU A 83 2.73 -7.15 -1.01
N GLU A 84 2.54 -6.31 -2.00
CA GLU A 84 1.53 -5.25 -2.01
C GLU A 84 0.30 -5.72 -2.80
N VAL A 85 -0.89 -5.55 -2.24
CA VAL A 85 -2.15 -5.78 -2.92
C VAL A 85 -2.85 -4.43 -3.17
N GLY A 86 -3.09 -4.14 -4.45
CA GLY A 86 -3.64 -2.86 -4.92
C GLY A 86 -2.54 -1.88 -5.28
N THR A 87 -1.81 -2.14 -6.38
CA THR A 87 -0.72 -1.28 -6.86
C THR A 87 -1.18 0.17 -7.09
N GLY A 88 -2.36 0.37 -7.67
CA GLY A 88 -2.88 1.70 -7.98
C GLY A 88 -1.89 2.53 -8.81
N SER A 89 -1.37 3.62 -8.25
CA SER A 89 -0.35 4.44 -8.92
C SER A 89 1.06 3.86 -8.86
N GLY A 90 1.32 2.88 -7.98
CA GLY A 90 2.65 2.35 -7.68
C GLY A 90 3.44 3.17 -6.66
N TYR A 91 2.84 4.20 -6.03
CA TYR A 91 3.54 5.02 -5.04
C TYR A 91 3.92 4.22 -3.79
N ALA A 92 2.98 3.45 -3.24
CA ALA A 92 3.27 2.62 -2.07
C ALA A 92 4.28 1.51 -2.43
N ALA A 93 4.13 0.84 -3.58
CA ALA A 93 5.18 -0.05 -4.12
C ALA A 93 6.58 0.59 -4.12
N ALA A 94 6.71 1.83 -4.61
CA ALA A 94 7.99 2.55 -4.63
C ALA A 94 8.55 2.83 -3.24
N VAL A 95 7.69 3.24 -2.29
CA VAL A 95 8.07 3.46 -0.88
C VAL A 95 8.55 2.17 -0.24
N LEU A 96 7.85 1.06 -0.48
CA LEU A 96 8.24 -0.26 0.03
C LEU A 96 9.54 -0.74 -0.61
N ALA A 97 9.71 -0.52 -1.91
CA ALA A 97 10.91 -0.93 -2.66
C ALA A 97 12.16 -0.16 -2.26
N ALA A 98 12.01 1.05 -1.72
CA ALA A 98 13.11 1.82 -1.13
C ALA A 98 13.61 1.24 0.22
N ILE A 99 12.85 0.33 0.84
CA ILE A 99 13.17 -0.27 2.16
C ILE A 99 13.48 -1.77 2.03
N ALA A 100 12.69 -2.50 1.24
CA ALA A 100 12.71 -3.95 1.11
C ALA A 100 13.73 -4.44 0.08
N ALA A 101 14.09 -5.73 0.16
CA ALA A 101 14.91 -6.36 -0.87
C ALA A 101 14.12 -6.51 -2.18
N GLU A 102 12.86 -6.92 -2.07
CA GLU A 102 12.00 -7.24 -3.21
C GLU A 102 10.54 -6.92 -2.86
N VAL A 103 9.83 -6.31 -3.80
CA VAL A 103 8.41 -6.00 -3.71
C VAL A 103 7.68 -6.60 -4.90
N TRP A 104 6.72 -7.46 -4.61
CA TRP A 104 5.74 -7.93 -5.57
C TRP A 104 4.45 -7.15 -5.36
N SER A 105 3.87 -6.59 -6.41
CA SER A 105 2.67 -5.78 -6.32
C SER A 105 1.62 -6.30 -7.29
N VAL A 106 0.40 -6.54 -6.79
CA VAL A 106 -0.71 -7.07 -7.59
C VAL A 106 -1.81 -6.02 -7.75
N GLU A 107 -2.24 -5.83 -8.99
CA GLU A 107 -3.32 -4.90 -9.35
C GLU A 107 -4.34 -5.61 -10.23
N ARG A 108 -5.62 -5.39 -9.96
CA ARG A 108 -6.71 -6.05 -10.70
C ARG A 108 -7.07 -5.33 -11.99
N MET A 109 -6.73 -4.05 -12.11
CA MET A 109 -7.04 -3.20 -13.26
C MET A 109 -5.85 -3.18 -14.23
N PRO A 110 -5.98 -3.74 -15.46
CA PRO A 110 -4.85 -3.87 -16.39
C PRO A 110 -4.16 -2.54 -16.73
N GLU A 111 -4.93 -1.47 -16.90
CA GLU A 111 -4.40 -0.13 -17.25
C GLU A 111 -3.56 0.47 -16.11
N LEU A 112 -4.02 0.33 -14.86
CA LEU A 112 -3.26 0.76 -13.68
C LEU A 112 -2.00 -0.07 -13.48
N ALA A 113 -2.09 -1.41 -13.63
CA ALA A 113 -0.94 -2.31 -13.56
C ALA A 113 0.15 -1.91 -14.57
N ALA A 114 -0.22 -1.72 -15.84
CA ALA A 114 0.72 -1.34 -16.89
C ALA A 114 1.37 0.03 -16.59
N THR A 115 0.55 1.03 -16.27
CA THR A 115 1.02 2.40 -15.99
C THR A 115 1.94 2.45 -14.76
N ALA A 116 1.60 1.71 -13.70
CA ALA A 116 2.44 1.63 -12.50
C ALA A 116 3.77 0.92 -12.80
N SER A 117 3.74 -0.19 -13.55
CA SER A 117 4.96 -0.92 -13.96
C SER A 117 5.91 -0.04 -14.76
N GLU A 118 5.40 0.68 -15.77
CA GLU A 118 6.21 1.60 -16.59
C GLU A 118 6.80 2.74 -15.75
N ARG A 119 5.99 3.31 -14.85
CA ARG A 119 6.43 4.40 -13.95
C ARG A 119 7.53 3.92 -13.01
N LEU A 120 7.37 2.76 -12.36
CA LEU A 120 8.36 2.20 -11.44
C LEU A 120 9.68 1.91 -12.15
N ALA A 121 9.62 1.31 -13.34
CA ALA A 121 10.80 1.05 -14.16
C ALA A 121 11.52 2.34 -14.57
N ARG A 122 10.78 3.36 -15.04
CA ARG A 122 11.33 4.68 -15.41
C ARG A 122 12.01 5.38 -14.23
N LEU A 123 11.46 5.22 -13.03
CA LEU A 123 12.00 5.81 -11.79
C LEU A 123 13.12 4.97 -11.16
N GLY A 124 13.46 3.81 -11.72
CA GLY A 124 14.58 2.98 -11.30
C GLY A 124 14.29 1.98 -10.19
N TYR A 125 13.01 1.71 -9.86
CA TYR A 125 12.62 0.70 -8.88
C TYR A 125 12.65 -0.71 -9.49
N ALA A 126 13.85 -1.21 -9.79
CA ALA A 126 14.04 -2.51 -10.45
C ALA A 126 13.64 -3.72 -9.60
N ASN A 127 13.52 -3.55 -8.29
CA ASN A 127 13.09 -4.56 -7.32
C ASN A 127 11.58 -4.50 -7.00
N ALA A 128 10.80 -3.72 -7.77
CA ALA A 128 9.35 -3.67 -7.68
C ALA A 128 8.72 -4.30 -8.93
N HIS A 129 8.05 -5.44 -8.75
CA HIS A 129 7.43 -6.23 -9.82
C HIS A 129 5.91 -6.07 -9.78
N VAL A 130 5.29 -5.61 -10.87
CA VAL A 130 3.83 -5.41 -10.93
C VAL A 130 3.18 -6.51 -11.77
N LEU A 131 2.12 -7.12 -11.24
CA LEU A 131 1.34 -8.16 -11.92
C LEU A 131 -0.13 -7.79 -11.96
N CYS A 132 -0.75 -8.01 -13.12
CA CYS A 132 -2.19 -7.88 -13.27
C CYS A 132 -2.89 -9.17 -12.80
N SER A 133 -3.49 -9.17 -11.61
CA SER A 133 -4.15 -10.36 -11.03
C SER A 133 -5.13 -9.99 -9.92
N ASP A 134 -5.91 -10.97 -9.44
CA ASP A 134 -6.72 -10.81 -8.24
C ASP A 134 -5.83 -10.86 -6.99
N GLY A 135 -5.63 -9.71 -6.35
CA GLY A 135 -4.78 -9.66 -5.17
C GLY A 135 -5.41 -10.25 -3.90
N SER A 136 -6.71 -10.56 -3.87
CA SER A 136 -7.33 -11.22 -2.71
C SER A 136 -6.85 -12.67 -2.52
N ILE A 137 -6.34 -13.30 -3.59
CA ILE A 137 -5.73 -14.63 -3.57
C ILE A 137 -4.20 -14.58 -3.44
N GLY A 138 -3.62 -13.38 -3.30
CA GLY A 138 -2.18 -13.16 -3.19
C GLY A 138 -1.40 -13.54 -4.45
N LEU A 139 -0.16 -13.99 -4.25
CA LEU A 139 0.77 -14.42 -5.29
C LEU A 139 1.51 -15.68 -4.85
N ALA A 140 0.80 -16.81 -4.86
CA ALA A 140 1.28 -18.07 -4.29
C ALA A 140 2.60 -18.57 -4.91
N ALA A 141 2.86 -18.27 -6.19
CA ALA A 141 4.08 -18.66 -6.89
C ALA A 141 5.35 -18.00 -6.31
N GLU A 142 5.20 -16.81 -5.71
CA GLU A 142 6.31 -16.04 -5.15
C GLU A 142 6.33 -16.07 -3.62
N ALA A 143 5.37 -16.75 -2.98
CA ALA A 143 5.34 -16.95 -1.54
C ALA A 143 6.55 -17.78 -1.06
N PRO A 144 7.00 -17.63 0.20
CA PRO A 144 6.39 -16.81 1.26
C PRO A 144 6.89 -15.36 1.29
N PHE A 145 6.11 -14.49 1.93
CA PHE A 145 6.42 -13.06 2.13
C PHE A 145 6.62 -12.73 3.62
N ASP A 146 7.55 -11.82 3.89
CA ASP A 146 7.81 -11.28 5.23
C ASP A 146 6.74 -10.27 5.65
N ALA A 147 6.22 -9.53 4.67
CA ALA A 147 5.08 -8.66 4.89
C ALA A 147 4.12 -8.67 3.70
N ILE A 148 2.83 -8.50 4.00
CA ILE A 148 1.77 -8.31 3.03
C ILE A 148 1.03 -7.03 3.39
N ILE A 149 0.92 -6.10 2.46
CA ILE A 149 0.26 -4.81 2.66
C ILE A 149 -0.87 -4.71 1.65
N VAL A 150 -2.09 -4.46 2.12
CA VAL A 150 -3.29 -4.40 1.28
C VAL A 150 -3.84 -2.98 1.29
N SER A 151 -3.81 -2.31 0.14
CA SER A 151 -4.27 -0.93 -0.07
C SER A 151 -5.74 -0.86 -0.49
N ALA A 152 -6.56 -1.82 -0.02
CA ALA A 152 -7.99 -1.90 -0.28
C ALA A 152 -8.72 -2.63 0.85
N ALA A 153 -9.91 -2.17 1.22
CA ALA A 153 -10.68 -2.69 2.35
C ALA A 153 -11.41 -3.99 2.01
N GLY A 154 -11.11 -5.06 2.73
CA GLY A 154 -11.80 -6.34 2.62
C GLY A 154 -12.75 -6.62 3.79
N PRO A 155 -13.63 -7.63 3.66
CA PRO A 155 -14.55 -8.03 4.74
C PRO A 155 -13.84 -8.71 5.92
N THR A 156 -12.72 -9.40 5.64
CA THR A 156 -11.87 -10.10 6.60
C THR A 156 -10.44 -10.17 6.05
N LEU A 157 -9.51 -10.74 6.82
CA LEU A 157 -8.18 -11.09 6.31
C LEU A 157 -8.28 -12.32 5.39
N PRO A 158 -7.96 -12.23 4.09
CA PRO A 158 -8.03 -13.37 3.18
C PRO A 158 -7.19 -14.55 3.69
N ALA A 159 -7.71 -15.78 3.51
CA ALA A 159 -6.99 -16.98 3.90
C ALA A 159 -5.71 -17.15 3.07
N ALA A 160 -5.79 -16.88 1.77
CA ALA A 160 -4.64 -16.98 0.86
C ALA A 160 -3.47 -16.07 1.30
N LEU A 161 -3.76 -14.82 1.69
CA LEU A 161 -2.72 -13.91 2.18
C LEU A 161 -2.14 -14.38 3.52
N ARG A 162 -2.96 -14.96 4.41
CA ARG A 162 -2.47 -15.51 5.68
C ARG A 162 -1.55 -16.72 5.47
N GLU A 163 -1.85 -17.57 4.49
CA GLU A 163 -1.08 -18.78 4.16
C GLU A 163 0.25 -18.46 3.46
N GLN A 164 0.31 -17.35 2.73
CA GLN A 164 1.53 -16.90 2.02
C GLN A 164 2.49 -16.09 2.90
N LEU A 165 2.17 -15.89 4.18
CA LEU A 165 2.98 -15.12 5.11
C LEU A 165 3.98 -16.03 5.86
N THR A 166 5.22 -15.58 6.03
CA THR A 166 6.22 -16.26 6.86
C THR A 166 5.75 -16.34 8.33
N ASP A 167 6.36 -17.23 9.12
CA ASP A 167 6.21 -17.13 10.58
C ASP A 167 6.78 -15.78 11.05
N ARG A 168 6.07 -15.11 11.95
CA ARG A 168 6.37 -13.73 12.41
C ARG A 168 6.22 -12.64 11.35
N GLY A 169 5.84 -12.99 10.12
CA GLY A 169 5.51 -12.00 9.11
C GLY A 169 4.28 -11.18 9.49
N ARG A 170 4.10 -10.03 8.83
CA ARG A 170 3.01 -9.10 9.11
C ARG A 170 2.09 -8.87 7.92
N LEU A 171 0.79 -8.93 8.18
CA LEU A 171 -0.24 -8.53 7.24
C LEU A 171 -0.89 -7.23 7.71
N VAL A 172 -0.79 -6.17 6.91
CA VAL A 172 -1.37 -4.85 7.20
C VAL A 172 -2.47 -4.57 6.19
N MET A 173 -3.71 -4.44 6.66
CA MET A 173 -4.88 -4.33 5.79
C MET A 173 -6.04 -3.59 6.48
N PRO A 174 -6.77 -2.73 5.76
CA PRO A 174 -8.04 -2.21 6.22
C PRO A 174 -9.12 -3.32 6.16
N ILE A 175 -9.83 -3.50 7.27
CA ILE A 175 -10.97 -4.40 7.37
C ILE A 175 -12.23 -3.56 7.52
N GLU A 176 -13.24 -3.86 6.72
CA GLU A 176 -14.56 -3.25 6.85
C GLU A 176 -15.45 -4.08 7.78
N GLU A 177 -15.82 -3.49 8.91
CA GLU A 177 -16.74 -4.05 9.88
C GLU A 177 -18.22 -3.77 9.52
N ARG A 178 -19.13 -4.31 10.34
CA ARG A 178 -20.57 -4.10 10.19
C ARG A 178 -20.89 -2.60 10.19
N ARG A 179 -21.76 -2.18 9.25
CA ARG A 179 -22.19 -0.78 9.01
C ARG A 179 -21.20 0.09 8.23
N GLY A 180 -20.19 -0.50 7.57
CA GLY A 180 -19.31 0.20 6.63
C GLY A 180 -18.22 1.04 7.29
N TRP A 181 -17.93 0.78 8.56
CA TRP A 181 -16.78 1.31 9.29
C TRP A 181 -15.55 0.50 8.91
N GLN A 182 -14.43 1.18 8.65
CA GLN A 182 -13.18 0.52 8.29
C GLN A 182 -12.11 0.83 9.33
N GLU A 183 -11.38 -0.21 9.72
CA GLU A 183 -10.27 -0.12 10.67
C GLU A 183 -9.01 -0.68 10.01
N LEU A 184 -7.89 0.03 10.15
CA LEU A 184 -6.60 -0.46 9.70
C LEU A 184 -6.05 -1.45 10.73
N VAL A 185 -5.79 -2.68 10.31
CA VAL A 185 -5.33 -3.75 11.18
C VAL A 185 -3.93 -4.20 10.78
N ALA A 186 -3.05 -4.35 11.75
CA ALA A 186 -1.81 -5.11 11.62
C ALA A 186 -1.98 -6.48 12.29
N ALA A 187 -1.79 -7.55 11.54
CA ALA A 187 -1.88 -8.92 12.01
C ALA A 187 -0.51 -9.60 11.89
N SER A 188 -0.06 -10.26 12.95
CA SER A 188 1.21 -10.99 12.99
C SER A 188 0.97 -12.46 13.27
N ARG A 189 1.71 -13.31 12.56
CA ARG A 189 1.65 -14.76 12.71
C ARG A 189 2.62 -15.23 13.79
N HIS A 190 2.16 -16.08 14.70
CA HIS A 190 2.99 -16.71 15.73
C HIS A 190 2.67 -18.21 15.76
N GLY A 191 3.32 -18.99 14.89
CA GLY A 191 2.93 -20.38 14.63
C GLY A 191 1.50 -20.47 14.11
N ASP A 192 0.62 -21.14 14.87
CA ASP A 192 -0.81 -21.27 14.53
C ASP A 192 -1.67 -20.12 15.08
N ALA A 193 -1.10 -19.28 15.96
CA ALA A 193 -1.81 -18.16 16.55
C ALA A 193 -1.62 -16.87 15.74
N TRP A 194 -2.64 -16.01 15.77
CA TRP A 194 -2.60 -14.68 15.17
C TRP A 194 -2.82 -13.60 16.22
N ARG A 195 -1.93 -12.61 16.24
CA ARG A 195 -2.11 -11.40 17.05
C ARG A 195 -2.51 -10.26 16.14
N ARG A 196 -3.60 -9.57 16.48
CA ARG A 196 -4.12 -8.41 15.75
C ARG A 196 -3.96 -7.15 16.59
N GLU A 197 -3.66 -6.06 15.92
CA GLU A 197 -3.55 -4.72 16.48
C GLU A 197 -4.32 -3.75 15.57
N SER A 198 -5.17 -2.93 16.19
CA SER A 198 -5.84 -1.83 15.50
C SER A 198 -4.90 -0.62 15.44
N LEU A 199 -4.81 -0.02 14.25
CA LEU A 199 -4.07 1.21 13.99
C LEU A 199 -5.00 2.41 13.81
N GLY A 200 -6.30 2.22 14.05
CA GLY A 200 -7.32 3.26 14.00
C GLY A 200 -8.19 3.25 12.74
N ALA A 201 -9.14 4.20 12.71
CA ALA A 201 -10.13 4.31 11.66
C ALA A 201 -9.52 4.84 10.36
N VAL A 202 -9.94 4.25 9.24
CA VAL A 202 -9.49 4.61 7.88
C VAL A 202 -10.63 4.57 6.89
N ARG A 203 -10.37 4.98 5.63
CA ARG A 203 -11.27 4.78 4.51
C ARG A 203 -10.49 4.44 3.25
N PHE A 204 -10.76 3.27 2.69
CA PHE A 204 -10.18 2.72 1.47
C PHE A 204 -11.27 2.29 0.50
N VAL A 205 -10.87 2.20 -0.77
CA VAL A 205 -11.63 1.51 -1.82
C VAL A 205 -11.79 0.01 -1.47
N PRO A 206 -12.85 -0.67 -1.92
CA PRO A 206 -13.06 -2.08 -1.59
C PRO A 206 -12.06 -3.00 -2.30
N LEU A 207 -11.55 -4.01 -1.59
CA LEU A 207 -10.81 -5.13 -2.16
C LEU A 207 -11.80 -6.02 -2.91
N ILE A 208 -11.85 -5.93 -4.25
CA ILE A 208 -12.74 -6.73 -5.09
C ILE A 208 -11.99 -7.96 -5.61
N GLY A 209 -12.48 -9.15 -5.28
CA GLY A 209 -11.84 -10.41 -5.66
C GLY A 209 -12.49 -11.63 -5.02
N GLU A 210 -11.95 -12.82 -5.31
CA GLU A 210 -12.44 -14.13 -4.84
C GLU A 210 -12.53 -14.23 -3.32
N GLN A 211 -11.52 -13.75 -2.60
CA GLN A 211 -11.52 -13.68 -1.13
C GLN A 211 -11.73 -12.24 -0.60
N GLY A 212 -12.26 -11.36 -1.46
CA GLY A 212 -12.63 -9.99 -1.14
C GLY A 212 -14.14 -9.77 -1.21
N TRP A 213 -14.54 -8.57 -1.61
CA TRP A 213 -15.92 -8.24 -1.93
C TRP A 213 -16.29 -8.72 -3.34
N ALA A 214 -17.53 -9.17 -3.49
CA ALA A 214 -18.10 -9.39 -4.82
C ALA A 214 -18.12 -8.07 -5.62
N PRO A 215 -17.87 -8.10 -6.95
CA PRO A 215 -17.99 -6.92 -7.78
C PRO A 215 -19.38 -6.29 -7.61
N ARG A 216 -19.46 -5.04 -7.18
CA ARG A 216 -20.73 -4.33 -7.20
C ARG A 216 -21.10 -4.04 -8.66
N PRO A 217 -22.36 -4.28 -9.08
CA PRO A 217 -22.81 -3.84 -10.39
C PRO A 217 -22.61 -2.33 -10.50
N ALA A 218 -22.12 -1.85 -11.65
CA ALA A 218 -21.98 -0.43 -11.90
C ALA A 218 -23.32 0.27 -11.62
N PRO A 219 -23.33 1.46 -10.97
CA PRO A 219 -24.56 2.22 -10.83
C PRO A 219 -25.14 2.42 -12.23
N ARG A 220 -26.42 2.03 -12.41
CA ARG A 220 -27.15 2.33 -13.64
C ARG A 220 -27.16 3.85 -13.77
N ARG A 221 -26.54 4.35 -14.84
CA ARG A 221 -26.58 5.77 -15.23
C ARG A 221 -28.00 6.17 -15.58
#